data_AF-A0A0N4Z8L9-F1
#
_entry.id   AF-A0A0N4Z8L9-F1
#
_cell.length_a   1.000
_cell.length_b   1.000
_cell.length_c   1.000
_cell.angle_alpha   90.00
_cell.angle_beta   90.00
_cell.angle_gamma   90.00
#
_symmetry.space_group_name_H-M   'P 1'
#
loop_
_entity.id
_entity.type
_entity.pdbx_description
1 polymer ?
#
loop_
_entity_poly.entity_id
_entity_poly.type
_entity_poly.pdbx_seq_one_letter_code
_entity_poly.pdbx_strand_id
1 'polypeptide(L)'
;MTISSVNLTARMLLILWIVATVGCSLFPSAPSGVTDKNISYELRHNSPSDVIMVKCPGSNFKYGTLPGNFVYNRNLPKKIGFKESDDGLYIWMVWKKEDISVSNLNVQCGQYQYKLPGTSTPNILYWNIKIISTSTTKFLKSVDLLSTLKIKENPMEGIDKCGKSSDELKIISKDRNGTLSIVKNILSKDLQSKKMYYFFDEEKIVDNTELLTPCGIADVYHTAPTISIVGYELVKIAKNDKIKITSPVNAGKNKYFFKLENDDLKDFYKGEKVLIKKMLYRNGKVELKNENGIEASESFIVTGYEILEISYKSLTDNRKYKDVKEIIFFGPVNKNLELKVEVIKITSADVPYQLTCSYTKFDYAYLYQIKTDKEVMDVEKLTTDGAVVGDFTRSGDLVKYKPVDVDTMNWVCIYKTPNGKVIAPYLLVRGDRYYVKDNGNGKLVPISINGTLLNSKSSFFKKMKRRLGAPLFYILLVI
;
A
#
# COMPACT_ATOMS: atom_id res chain seq x y z
N MET A 1 -63.82 4.88 -64.90
CA MET A 1 -64.42 4.27 -63.71
C MET A 1 -63.88 5.01 -62.49
N THR A 2 -64.75 5.83 -61.90
CA THR A 2 -64.48 6.71 -60.76
C THR A 2 -64.43 5.92 -59.45
N ILE A 3 -63.37 6.11 -58.65
CA ILE A 3 -63.35 5.88 -57.19
C ILE A 3 -62.56 7.07 -56.63
N SER A 4 -63.27 8.14 -56.26
CA SER A 4 -63.79 8.41 -54.91
C SER A 4 -62.69 8.85 -53.94
N SER A 5 -62.73 10.14 -53.66
CA SER A 5 -62.04 10.89 -52.62
C SER A 5 -62.10 10.18 -51.26
N VAL A 6 -60.94 9.78 -50.75
CA VAL A 6 -60.77 9.51 -49.32
C VAL A 6 -60.58 10.86 -48.62
N ASN A 7 -61.55 11.17 -47.78
CA ASN A 7 -61.78 12.42 -47.06
C ASN A 7 -60.52 12.93 -46.34
N LEU A 8 -60.08 14.15 -46.64
CA LEU A 8 -58.94 14.83 -46.00
C LEU A 8 -59.13 14.95 -44.47
N THR A 9 -60.39 14.98 -44.03
CA THR A 9 -60.81 14.97 -42.63
C THR A 9 -60.50 13.67 -41.91
N ALA A 10 -60.51 12.52 -42.60
CA ALA A 10 -60.15 11.22 -42.01
C ALA A 10 -58.65 11.13 -41.75
N ARG A 11 -57.80 11.75 -42.60
CA ARG A 11 -56.35 11.88 -42.34
C ARG A 11 -56.05 12.86 -41.20
N MET A 12 -56.79 13.96 -41.09
CA MET A 12 -56.67 14.88 -39.94
C MET A 12 -57.11 14.22 -38.63
N LEU A 13 -58.18 13.42 -38.63
CA LEU A 13 -58.64 12.67 -37.46
C LEU A 13 -57.68 11.54 -37.07
N LEU A 14 -57.02 10.88 -38.03
CA LEU A 14 -56.01 9.85 -37.73
C LEU A 14 -54.73 10.47 -37.14
N ILE A 15 -54.34 11.67 -37.60
CA ILE A 15 -53.23 12.43 -37.02
C ILE A 15 -53.61 12.96 -35.63
N LEU A 16 -54.85 13.41 -35.41
CA LEU A 16 -55.35 13.79 -34.08
C LEU A 16 -55.52 12.59 -33.12
N TRP A 17 -55.78 11.37 -33.61
CA TRP A 17 -55.82 10.17 -32.77
C TRP A 17 -54.43 9.67 -32.35
N ILE A 18 -53.38 9.96 -33.13
CA ILE A 18 -51.99 9.73 -32.70
C ILE A 18 -51.56 10.77 -31.63
N VAL A 19 -52.27 11.89 -31.52
CA VAL A 19 -52.05 12.94 -30.50
C VAL A 19 -52.86 12.69 -29.21
N ALA A 20 -53.60 11.58 -29.09
CA ALA A 20 -54.44 11.27 -27.92
C ALA A 20 -53.95 10.10 -27.04
N THR A 21 -52.65 9.77 -27.08
CA THR A 21 -51.98 8.89 -26.10
C THR A 21 -50.76 9.57 -25.47
N VAL A 22 -50.93 10.84 -25.05
CA VAL A 22 -49.89 11.68 -24.43
C VAL A 22 -49.64 11.31 -22.96
N GLY A 23 -49.58 10.01 -22.66
CA GLY A 23 -49.07 9.48 -21.39
C GLY A 23 -47.60 9.06 -21.48
N CYS A 24 -47.01 9.00 -22.69
CA CYS A 24 -45.62 8.56 -22.93
C CYS A 24 -44.62 9.72 -23.16
N SER A 25 -44.95 10.98 -22.82
CA SER A 25 -44.00 12.10 -22.98
C SER A 25 -42.83 12.03 -21.99
N LEU A 26 -43.04 11.45 -20.81
CA LEU A 26 -42.05 11.47 -19.72
C LEU A 26 -40.84 10.54 -19.94
N PHE A 27 -41.03 9.44 -20.68
CA PHE A 27 -40.01 8.42 -20.99
C PHE A 27 -40.11 8.03 -22.47
N PRO A 28 -39.65 8.89 -23.39
CA PRO A 28 -39.85 8.71 -24.83
C PRO A 28 -39.19 7.44 -25.39
N SER A 29 -38.15 6.90 -24.74
CA SER A 29 -37.51 5.66 -25.18
C SER A 29 -38.19 4.40 -24.67
N ALA A 30 -39.11 4.51 -23.71
CA ALA A 30 -39.86 3.36 -23.22
C ALA A 30 -40.85 2.87 -24.28
N PRO A 31 -41.07 1.55 -24.41
CA PRO A 31 -42.06 1.01 -25.32
C PRO A 31 -43.45 1.60 -25.03
N SER A 32 -44.15 2.03 -26.08
CA SER A 32 -45.51 2.55 -25.96
C SER A 32 -46.51 1.40 -25.79
N GLY A 33 -47.48 1.61 -24.90
CA GLY A 33 -48.56 0.64 -24.65
C GLY A 33 -48.30 -0.29 -23.46
N VAL A 34 -49.39 -0.76 -22.86
CA VAL A 34 -49.36 -1.67 -21.72
C VAL A 34 -49.03 -3.08 -22.20
N THR A 35 -47.88 -3.61 -21.78
CA THR A 35 -47.49 -5.01 -22.02
C THR A 35 -47.50 -5.80 -20.72
N ASP A 36 -47.72 -7.12 -20.82
CA ASP A 36 -47.52 -8.10 -19.74
C ASP A 36 -46.03 -8.45 -19.51
N LYS A 37 -45.15 -7.94 -20.38
CA LYS A 37 -43.70 -8.12 -20.33
C LYS A 37 -43.01 -6.97 -19.60
N ASN A 38 -41.81 -7.26 -19.09
CA ASN A 38 -40.91 -6.26 -18.50
C ASN A 38 -40.67 -5.09 -19.45
N ILE A 39 -40.60 -3.89 -18.88
CA ILE A 39 -40.34 -2.66 -19.61
C ILE A 39 -38.84 -2.53 -19.75
N SER A 40 -38.35 -2.59 -20.98
CA SER A 40 -36.92 -2.53 -21.29
C SER A 40 -36.64 -1.71 -22.54
N TYR A 41 -35.66 -0.82 -22.47
CA TYR A 41 -35.21 -0.01 -23.60
C TYR A 41 -33.74 0.37 -23.48
N GLU A 42 -33.18 0.92 -24.57
CA GLU A 42 -31.79 1.33 -24.65
C GLU A 42 -31.65 2.85 -24.66
N LEU A 43 -30.67 3.38 -23.93
CA LEU A 43 -30.23 4.78 -24.01
C LEU A 43 -28.77 4.83 -24.46
N ARG A 44 -28.41 5.81 -25.27
CA ARG A 44 -27.04 5.96 -25.82
C ARG A 44 -26.45 7.30 -25.41
N HIS A 45 -25.16 7.33 -25.08
CA HIS A 45 -24.41 8.58 -24.86
C HIS A 45 -22.97 8.51 -25.37
N ASN A 46 -22.42 9.65 -25.75
CA ASN A 46 -21.03 9.78 -26.20
C ASN A 46 -20.06 10.22 -25.09
N SER A 47 -20.52 10.38 -23.85
CA SER A 47 -19.64 10.74 -22.73
C SER A 47 -18.74 9.57 -22.33
N PRO A 48 -17.44 9.80 -22.09
CA PRO A 48 -16.51 8.80 -21.55
C PRO A 48 -16.64 8.60 -20.03
N SER A 49 -17.53 9.36 -19.36
CA SER A 49 -17.76 9.28 -17.92
C SER A 49 -18.17 7.88 -17.47
N ASP A 50 -17.64 7.47 -16.32
CA ASP A 50 -18.06 6.29 -15.58
C ASP A 50 -19.23 6.56 -14.62
N VAL A 51 -19.60 7.83 -14.44
CA VAL A 51 -20.76 8.24 -13.63
C VAL A 51 -21.74 9.03 -14.48
N ILE A 52 -23.01 8.67 -14.40
CA ILE A 52 -24.10 9.28 -15.18
C ILE A 52 -25.35 9.42 -14.32
N MET A 53 -26.25 10.32 -14.70
CA MET A 53 -27.57 10.47 -14.10
C MET A 53 -28.64 9.91 -15.03
N VAL A 54 -29.55 9.12 -14.49
CA VAL A 54 -30.58 8.41 -15.24
C VAL A 54 -31.94 8.74 -14.66
N LYS A 55 -32.88 9.09 -15.53
CA LYS A 55 -34.28 9.29 -15.15
C LYS A 55 -34.95 7.93 -15.01
N CYS A 56 -35.60 7.70 -13.89
CA CYS A 56 -36.40 6.51 -13.63
C CYS A 56 -37.81 6.92 -13.22
N PRO A 57 -38.80 6.02 -13.35
CA PRO A 57 -40.15 6.29 -12.86
C PRO A 57 -40.18 6.63 -11.38
N GLY A 58 -40.99 7.63 -11.03
CA GLY A 58 -41.23 8.05 -9.65
C GLY A 58 -42.39 7.28 -9.03
N SER A 59 -42.60 7.45 -7.73
CA SER A 59 -43.61 6.70 -6.97
C SER A 59 -45.04 6.91 -7.50
N ASN A 60 -45.33 8.12 -8.01
CA ASN A 60 -46.61 8.50 -8.59
C ASN A 60 -46.72 8.23 -10.10
N PHE A 61 -45.65 7.74 -10.74
CA PHE A 61 -45.67 7.39 -12.15
C PHE A 61 -46.80 6.40 -12.46
N LYS A 62 -47.52 6.63 -13.55
CA LYS A 62 -48.53 5.72 -14.07
C LYS A 62 -48.12 5.19 -15.44
N TYR A 63 -48.15 3.87 -15.60
CA TYR A 63 -47.82 3.24 -16.86
C TYR A 63 -49.09 3.01 -17.70
N GLY A 64 -49.32 3.90 -18.66
CA GLY A 64 -50.53 3.89 -19.48
C GLY A 64 -51.78 4.07 -18.62
N THR A 65 -52.78 3.20 -18.80
CA THR A 65 -54.04 3.20 -18.04
C THR A 65 -54.04 2.22 -16.86
N LEU A 66 -52.91 1.56 -16.57
CA LEU A 66 -52.85 0.53 -15.53
C LEU A 66 -53.02 1.12 -14.13
N PRO A 67 -53.98 0.63 -13.33
CA PRO A 67 -54.12 1.02 -11.93
C PRO A 67 -53.00 0.38 -11.11
N GLY A 68 -51.98 1.17 -10.79
CA GLY A 68 -50.80 0.71 -10.09
C GLY A 68 -49.92 1.85 -9.62
N ASN A 69 -48.81 1.50 -8.97
CA ASN A 69 -47.78 2.44 -8.51
C ASN A 69 -46.40 1.85 -8.82
N PHE A 70 -45.43 2.74 -8.98
CA PHE A 70 -44.04 2.32 -9.08
C PHE A 70 -43.45 2.08 -7.70
N VAL A 71 -42.73 0.97 -7.55
CA VAL A 71 -42.03 0.59 -6.33
C VAL A 71 -40.55 0.47 -6.65
N TYR A 72 -39.76 1.29 -5.95
CA TYR A 72 -38.31 1.22 -6.02
C TYR A 72 -37.82 -0.14 -5.50
N ASN A 73 -36.82 -0.72 -6.17
CA ASN A 73 -36.03 -1.81 -5.60
C ASN A 73 -35.48 -1.40 -4.21
N ARG A 74 -35.57 -2.27 -3.19
CA ARG A 74 -35.22 -1.96 -1.79
C ARG A 74 -33.77 -1.52 -1.57
N ASN A 75 -32.89 -1.78 -2.53
CA ASN A 75 -31.49 -1.32 -2.53
C ASN A 75 -31.30 0.08 -3.14
N LEU A 76 -32.35 0.69 -3.68
CA LEU A 76 -32.28 2.03 -4.27
C LEU A 76 -32.01 3.12 -3.26
N PRO A 77 -32.55 3.18 -2.03
CA PRO A 77 -32.22 4.21 -1.03
C PRO A 77 -30.72 4.32 -0.69
N LYS A 78 -29.91 3.34 -1.10
CA LYS A 78 -28.44 3.35 -1.00
C LYS A 78 -27.73 3.91 -2.24
N LYS A 79 -28.44 4.27 -3.31
CA LYS A 79 -27.92 4.82 -4.59
C LYS A 79 -28.07 6.33 -4.63
N ILE A 80 -26.95 7.02 -4.51
CA ILE A 80 -26.92 8.46 -4.22
C ILE A 80 -27.37 9.30 -5.42
N GLY A 81 -27.83 10.53 -5.17
CA GLY A 81 -28.25 11.46 -6.23
C GLY A 81 -29.76 11.61 -6.39
N PHE A 82 -30.55 11.18 -5.41
CA PHE A 82 -32.01 11.28 -5.47
C PHE A 82 -32.47 12.73 -5.56
N LYS A 83 -33.19 13.03 -6.63
CA LYS A 83 -34.12 14.14 -6.70
C LYS A 83 -35.38 13.61 -7.38
N GLU A 84 -36.38 13.30 -6.56
CA GLU A 84 -37.73 13.03 -7.08
C GLU A 84 -38.30 14.35 -7.58
N SER A 85 -39.05 14.31 -8.67
CA SER A 85 -39.80 15.46 -9.15
C SER A 85 -40.85 15.86 -8.10
N ASP A 86 -41.22 17.13 -8.06
CA ASP A 86 -42.17 17.64 -7.05
C ASP A 86 -43.54 16.94 -7.12
N ASP A 87 -43.91 16.44 -8.31
CA ASP A 87 -45.13 15.67 -8.56
C ASP A 87 -44.96 14.15 -8.34
N GLY A 88 -43.76 13.67 -8.06
CA GLY A 88 -43.45 12.24 -7.89
C GLY A 88 -43.52 11.41 -9.17
N LEU A 89 -43.61 12.02 -10.36
CA LEU A 89 -43.73 11.30 -11.63
C LEU A 89 -42.41 10.66 -12.07
N TYR A 90 -41.26 11.23 -11.71
CA TYR A 90 -39.97 10.66 -12.03
C TYR A 90 -38.94 10.97 -10.95
N ILE A 91 -37.82 10.26 -11.03
CA ILE A 91 -36.67 10.46 -10.15
C ILE A 91 -35.38 10.44 -10.96
N TRP A 92 -34.48 11.37 -10.66
CA TRP A 92 -33.11 11.32 -11.15
C TRP A 92 -32.23 10.57 -10.17
N MET A 93 -31.40 9.66 -10.71
CA MET A 93 -30.51 8.82 -9.91
C MET A 93 -29.14 8.74 -10.53
N VAL A 94 -28.10 8.82 -9.70
CA VAL A 94 -26.74 8.70 -10.17
C VAL A 94 -26.33 7.24 -10.18
N TRP A 95 -25.76 6.80 -11.29
CA TRP A 95 -25.23 5.47 -11.48
C TRP A 95 -23.76 5.52 -11.81
N LYS A 96 -23.02 4.62 -11.18
CA LYS A 96 -21.61 4.38 -11.47
C LYS A 96 -21.48 3.08 -12.26
N LYS A 97 -20.66 3.14 -13.30
CA LYS A 97 -20.21 2.02 -14.08
C LYS A 97 -18.99 1.40 -13.39
N GLU A 98 -19.14 0.19 -12.87
CA GLU A 98 -18.06 -0.48 -12.13
C GLU A 98 -16.88 -0.85 -13.04
N ASP A 99 -17.16 -1.28 -14.26
CA ASP A 99 -16.15 -1.61 -15.26
C ASP A 99 -16.25 -0.67 -16.46
N ILE A 100 -15.32 0.26 -16.58
CA ILE A 100 -15.27 1.25 -17.66
C ILE A 100 -15.02 0.58 -19.02
N SER A 101 -14.43 -0.62 -19.06
CA SER A 101 -14.10 -1.35 -20.29
C SER A 101 -15.31 -1.93 -21.00
N VAL A 102 -16.39 -2.24 -20.27
CA VAL A 102 -17.64 -2.75 -20.85
C VAL A 102 -18.42 -1.59 -21.45
N SER A 103 -18.91 -1.64 -22.69
CA SER A 103 -19.60 -0.48 -23.29
C SER A 103 -20.99 -0.20 -22.70
N ASN A 104 -21.56 -1.12 -21.93
CA ASN A 104 -22.92 -1.04 -21.42
C ASN A 104 -23.03 -1.01 -19.89
N LEU A 105 -24.13 -0.43 -19.41
CA LEU A 105 -24.54 -0.42 -18.00
C LEU A 105 -26.03 -0.75 -17.94
N ASN A 106 -26.40 -1.77 -17.16
CA ASN A 106 -27.79 -2.14 -16.95
C ASN A 106 -28.31 -1.50 -15.67
N VAL A 107 -29.33 -0.66 -15.82
CA VAL A 107 -30.00 0.07 -14.75
C VAL A 107 -31.36 -0.55 -14.49
N GLN A 108 -31.55 -1.14 -13.32
CA GLN A 108 -32.86 -1.56 -12.84
C GLN A 108 -33.43 -0.47 -11.93
N CYS A 109 -34.42 0.28 -12.44
CA CYS A 109 -35.06 1.38 -11.72
C CYS A 109 -35.98 0.89 -10.60
N GLY A 110 -36.57 -0.30 -10.74
CA GLY A 110 -37.58 -0.81 -9.82
C GLY A 110 -38.61 -1.65 -10.56
N GLN A 111 -39.83 -1.65 -10.03
CA GLN A 111 -40.93 -2.44 -10.56
C GLN A 111 -42.26 -1.70 -10.46
N TYR A 112 -43.08 -1.78 -11.50
CA TYR A 112 -44.45 -1.30 -11.48
C TYR A 112 -45.37 -2.39 -10.96
N GLN A 113 -46.11 -2.10 -9.90
CA GLN A 113 -47.06 -3.03 -9.29
C GLN A 113 -48.48 -2.60 -9.64
N TYR A 114 -49.24 -3.48 -10.29
CA TYR A 114 -50.62 -3.21 -10.70
C TYR A 114 -51.53 -4.39 -10.38
N LYS A 115 -52.82 -4.11 -10.18
CA LYS A 115 -53.83 -5.14 -9.92
C LYS A 115 -54.84 -5.19 -11.04
N LEU A 116 -55.15 -6.39 -11.51
CA LEU A 116 -56.24 -6.61 -12.45
C LEU A 116 -57.53 -6.90 -11.65
N PRO A 117 -58.71 -6.49 -12.15
CA PRO A 117 -59.97 -6.83 -11.52
C PRO A 117 -60.08 -8.34 -11.31
N GLY A 118 -60.37 -8.78 -10.08
CA GLY A 118 -60.52 -10.20 -9.73
C GLY A 118 -59.24 -10.94 -9.34
N THR A 119 -58.06 -10.30 -9.31
CA THR A 119 -56.81 -10.93 -8.82
C THR A 119 -56.46 -10.47 -7.41
N SER A 120 -56.06 -11.41 -6.53
CA SER A 120 -55.61 -11.10 -5.17
C SER A 120 -54.14 -10.66 -5.13
N THR A 121 -53.31 -11.19 -6.03
CA THR A 121 -51.89 -10.87 -6.16
C THR A 121 -51.66 -9.71 -7.14
N PRO A 122 -50.78 -8.76 -6.81
CA PRO A 122 -50.36 -7.73 -7.76
C PRO A 122 -49.44 -8.33 -8.82
N ASN A 123 -49.67 -7.95 -10.08
CA ASN A 123 -48.76 -8.21 -11.18
C ASN A 123 -47.57 -7.23 -11.11
N ILE A 124 -46.42 -7.65 -11.64
CA ILE A 124 -45.15 -6.94 -11.51
C ILE A 124 -44.51 -6.79 -12.89
N LEU A 125 -44.20 -5.55 -13.29
CA LEU A 125 -43.37 -5.25 -14.46
C LEU A 125 -42.05 -4.64 -14.00
N TYR A 126 -40.92 -5.26 -14.33
CA TYR A 126 -39.62 -4.67 -14.01
C TYR A 126 -39.26 -3.58 -15.03
N TRP A 127 -38.70 -2.47 -14.53
CA TRP A 127 -38.24 -1.36 -15.36
C TRP A 127 -36.72 -1.39 -15.49
N ASN A 128 -36.26 -1.72 -16.69
CA ASN A 128 -34.84 -1.92 -17.00
C ASN A 128 -34.41 -0.97 -18.13
N ILE A 129 -33.27 -0.33 -17.94
CA ILE A 129 -32.68 0.58 -18.93
C ILE A 129 -31.28 0.08 -19.22
N LYS A 130 -30.99 -0.20 -20.49
CA LYS A 130 -29.65 -0.56 -20.95
C LYS A 130 -28.98 0.68 -21.52
N ILE A 131 -27.96 1.16 -20.83
CA ILE A 131 -27.23 2.37 -21.21
C ILE A 131 -25.99 1.95 -21.98
N ILE A 132 -25.78 2.52 -23.16
CA ILE A 132 -24.66 2.19 -24.06
C ILE A 132 -23.81 3.45 -24.25
N SER A 133 -22.57 3.39 -23.78
CA SER A 133 -21.57 4.40 -24.09
C SER A 133 -21.00 4.15 -25.48
N THR A 134 -21.06 5.17 -26.33
CA THR A 134 -20.45 5.16 -27.67
C THR A 134 -19.13 5.94 -27.70
N SER A 135 -18.62 6.36 -26.55
CA SER A 135 -17.42 7.19 -26.48
C SER A 135 -16.16 6.41 -26.88
N THR A 136 -15.40 6.98 -27.81
CA THR A 136 -14.05 6.51 -28.15
C THR A 136 -12.97 7.21 -27.33
N THR A 137 -13.34 8.24 -26.57
CA THR A 137 -12.43 9.02 -25.75
C THR A 137 -12.04 8.23 -24.50
N LYS A 138 -10.73 8.16 -24.20
CA LYS A 138 -10.27 7.55 -22.95
C LYS A 138 -10.74 8.40 -21.76
N PHE A 139 -11.37 7.77 -20.77
CA PHE A 139 -11.89 8.43 -19.55
C PHE A 139 -10.92 9.47 -18.97
N LEU A 140 -9.66 9.11 -18.72
CA LEU A 140 -8.68 10.03 -18.12
C LEU A 140 -8.38 11.30 -18.94
N LYS A 141 -8.67 11.32 -20.25
CA LYS A 141 -8.54 12.53 -21.08
C LYS A 141 -9.68 13.53 -20.85
N SER A 142 -10.81 13.06 -20.32
CA SER A 142 -11.98 13.89 -19.99
C SER A 142 -12.01 14.36 -18.53
N VAL A 143 -11.01 13.96 -17.75
CA VAL A 143 -10.87 14.33 -16.35
C VAL A 143 -9.90 15.49 -16.27
N ASP A 144 -10.29 16.55 -15.57
CA ASP A 144 -9.40 17.63 -15.19
C ASP A 144 -8.59 17.22 -13.96
N LEU A 145 -7.28 17.44 -13.98
CA LEU A 145 -6.46 17.29 -12.78
C LEU A 145 -6.31 18.66 -12.12
N LEU A 146 -6.88 18.81 -10.93
CA LEU A 146 -6.94 20.09 -10.23
C LEU A 146 -6.23 20.02 -8.88
N SER A 147 -5.60 21.14 -8.49
CA SER A 147 -5.05 21.25 -7.14
C SER A 147 -6.18 21.38 -6.11
N THR A 148 -5.87 21.06 -4.85
CA THR A 148 -6.78 21.24 -3.72
C THR A 148 -7.27 22.68 -3.54
N LEU A 149 -6.54 23.69 -4.04
CA LEU A 149 -6.99 25.09 -4.05
C LEU A 149 -8.01 25.33 -5.15
N LYS A 150 -7.69 24.99 -6.40
CA LYS A 150 -8.53 25.25 -7.58
C LYS A 150 -9.88 24.54 -7.52
N ILE A 151 -9.93 23.33 -6.95
CA ILE A 151 -11.19 22.56 -6.88
C ILE A 151 -12.25 23.23 -5.97
N LYS A 152 -11.83 24.09 -5.03
CA LYS A 152 -12.74 24.78 -4.08
C LYS A 152 -13.35 26.07 -4.63
N GLU A 153 -12.84 26.55 -5.75
CA GLU A 153 -13.33 27.76 -6.42
C GLU A 153 -14.49 27.37 -7.38
N ASN A 154 -14.48 27.89 -8.60
CA ASN A 154 -15.40 27.50 -9.66
C ASN A 154 -14.65 26.80 -10.80
N PRO A 155 -14.16 25.57 -10.59
CA PRO A 155 -13.33 24.88 -11.56
C PRO A 155 -14.02 24.62 -12.90
N MET A 156 -15.34 24.80 -12.99
CA MET A 156 -16.18 24.50 -14.15
C MET A 156 -16.78 25.74 -14.83
N GLU A 157 -16.44 26.96 -14.40
CA GLU A 157 -17.02 28.21 -14.92
C GLU A 157 -16.58 28.55 -16.35
N GLY A 158 -15.44 28.01 -16.79
CA GLY A 158 -14.95 28.22 -18.15
C GLY A 158 -15.94 27.73 -19.22
N ILE A 159 -16.00 28.45 -20.34
CA ILE A 159 -16.88 28.15 -21.50
C ILE A 159 -16.59 26.76 -22.09
N ASP A 160 -15.32 26.35 -22.08
CA ASP A 160 -14.89 25.01 -22.53
C ASP A 160 -15.26 23.87 -21.55
N LYS A 161 -15.93 24.20 -20.44
CA LYS A 161 -16.33 23.26 -19.38
C LYS A 161 -17.85 23.25 -19.20
N CYS A 162 -18.34 23.60 -18.00
CA CYS A 162 -19.77 23.69 -17.74
C CYS A 162 -20.32 25.10 -17.99
N GLY A 163 -19.47 26.13 -18.01
CA GLY A 163 -19.89 27.52 -18.17
C GLY A 163 -20.61 28.10 -16.95
N LYS A 164 -20.53 27.44 -15.78
CA LYS A 164 -21.27 27.78 -14.56
C LYS A 164 -20.40 27.63 -13.31
N SER A 165 -20.74 28.37 -12.26
CA SER A 165 -20.10 28.26 -10.96
C SER A 165 -20.44 26.94 -10.27
N SER A 166 -19.66 26.56 -9.25
CA SER A 166 -19.85 25.28 -8.54
C SER A 166 -21.19 25.19 -7.83
N ASP A 167 -21.73 26.31 -7.33
CA ASP A 167 -22.96 26.39 -6.56
C ASP A 167 -24.23 26.26 -7.41
N GLU A 168 -24.14 26.53 -8.72
CA GLU A 168 -25.20 26.29 -9.70
C GLU A 168 -25.23 24.84 -10.20
N LEU A 169 -24.20 24.06 -9.90
CA LEU A 169 -24.03 22.70 -10.42
C LEU A 169 -24.33 21.65 -9.34
N LYS A 170 -24.91 20.53 -9.76
CA LYS A 170 -25.05 19.36 -8.91
C LYS A 170 -23.73 18.61 -8.86
N ILE A 171 -23.10 18.58 -7.69
CA ILE A 171 -21.80 17.91 -7.51
C ILE A 171 -22.00 16.53 -6.88
N ILE A 172 -21.47 15.51 -7.54
CA ILE A 172 -21.34 14.16 -7.00
C ILE A 172 -19.87 13.87 -6.78
N SER A 173 -19.47 13.44 -5.60
CA SER A 173 -18.12 12.95 -5.37
C SER A 173 -18.07 11.43 -5.37
N LYS A 174 -16.96 10.86 -5.84
CA LYS A 174 -16.64 9.44 -5.78
C LYS A 174 -15.38 9.29 -4.95
N ASP A 175 -15.49 8.62 -3.81
CA ASP A 175 -14.33 8.34 -2.96
C ASP A 175 -13.42 7.26 -3.57
N ARG A 176 -12.29 7.03 -2.91
CA ARG A 176 -11.30 6.01 -3.31
C ARG A 176 -11.82 4.57 -3.33
N ASN A 177 -12.89 4.28 -2.59
CA ASN A 177 -13.56 2.98 -2.55
C ASN A 177 -14.66 2.88 -3.62
N GLY A 178 -14.87 3.95 -4.39
CA GLY A 178 -15.92 4.04 -5.41
C GLY A 178 -17.30 4.36 -4.84
N THR A 179 -17.40 4.80 -3.59
CA THR A 179 -18.65 5.26 -2.96
C THR A 179 -18.98 6.64 -3.49
N LEU A 180 -20.19 6.81 -3.98
CA LEU A 180 -20.68 8.13 -4.40
C LEU A 180 -21.13 8.95 -3.18
N SER A 181 -21.25 10.27 -3.30
CA SER A 181 -21.90 11.15 -2.29
C SER A 181 -22.30 12.46 -2.96
N ILE A 182 -23.45 13.03 -2.61
CA ILE A 182 -23.81 14.39 -3.05
C ILE A 182 -22.98 15.37 -2.23
N VAL A 183 -22.38 16.33 -2.91
CA VAL A 183 -21.60 17.40 -2.29
C VAL A 183 -22.30 18.73 -2.59
N LYS A 184 -22.60 19.52 -1.56
CA LYS A 184 -23.11 20.87 -1.75
C LYS A 184 -21.97 21.82 -2.11
N ASN A 185 -20.97 21.88 -1.23
CA ASN A 185 -19.76 22.67 -1.40
C ASN A 185 -18.54 21.80 -1.15
N ILE A 186 -17.49 21.95 -1.96
CA ILE A 186 -16.22 21.22 -1.78
C ILE A 186 -15.39 21.94 -0.71
N LEU A 187 -15.34 21.40 0.51
CA LEU A 187 -14.59 21.97 1.62
C LEU A 187 -13.23 21.29 1.80
N SER A 188 -12.25 22.02 2.35
CA SER A 188 -10.90 21.50 2.61
C SER A 188 -10.90 20.18 3.41
N LYS A 189 -11.80 20.05 4.39
CA LYS A 189 -11.92 18.85 5.25
C LYS A 189 -12.43 17.61 4.52
N ASP A 190 -13.11 17.80 3.39
CA ASP A 190 -13.75 16.73 2.62
C ASP A 190 -12.87 16.28 1.45
N LEU A 191 -11.73 16.95 1.22
CA LEU A 191 -10.74 16.60 0.21
C LEU A 191 -9.91 15.40 0.67
N GLN A 192 -9.78 14.42 -0.21
CA GLN A 192 -8.99 13.21 0.00
C GLN A 192 -8.31 12.80 -1.30
N SER A 193 -7.18 12.12 -1.18
CA SER A 193 -6.46 11.51 -2.30
C SER A 193 -7.37 10.51 -3.03
N LYS A 194 -7.28 10.52 -4.37
CA LYS A 194 -8.09 9.68 -5.29
C LYS A 194 -9.61 9.90 -5.19
N LYS A 195 -10.04 11.02 -4.61
CA LYS A 195 -11.44 11.43 -4.63
C LYS A 195 -11.71 12.24 -5.90
N MET A 196 -12.72 11.83 -6.66
CA MET A 196 -13.14 12.50 -7.89
C MET A 196 -14.45 13.26 -7.68
N TYR A 197 -14.67 14.31 -8.45
CA TYR A 197 -15.89 15.12 -8.45
C TYR A 197 -16.48 15.19 -9.85
N TYR A 198 -17.79 15.02 -9.93
CA TYR A 198 -18.57 15.02 -11.17
C TYR A 198 -19.59 16.14 -11.07
N PHE A 199 -19.60 17.01 -12.07
CA PHE A 199 -20.42 18.21 -12.11
C PHE A 199 -21.53 18.02 -13.13
N PHE A 200 -22.77 18.14 -12.69
CA PHE A 200 -23.97 18.01 -13.52
C PHE A 200 -24.70 19.35 -13.58
N ASP A 201 -25.08 19.73 -14.79
CA ASP A 201 -25.89 20.91 -15.06
C ASP A 201 -27.37 20.48 -15.12
N GLU A 202 -28.11 20.69 -14.03
CA GLU A 202 -29.52 20.30 -13.95
C GLU A 202 -30.41 21.12 -14.90
N GLU A 203 -29.98 22.30 -15.36
CA GLU A 203 -30.77 23.10 -16.32
C GLU A 203 -30.83 22.48 -17.72
N LYS A 204 -29.92 21.54 -18.03
CA LYS A 204 -30.00 20.74 -19.27
C LYS A 204 -31.09 19.66 -19.22
N ILE A 205 -31.74 19.48 -18.07
CA ILE A 205 -32.88 18.58 -17.93
C ILE A 205 -34.10 19.29 -18.53
N VAL A 206 -34.50 18.86 -19.72
CA VAL A 206 -35.81 19.16 -20.32
C VAL A 206 -36.73 17.96 -20.13
N ASP A 207 -38.04 18.13 -20.35
CA ASP A 207 -39.07 17.12 -20.02
C ASP A 207 -38.77 15.71 -20.57
N ASN A 208 -38.19 15.64 -21.77
CA ASN A 208 -37.90 14.40 -22.49
C ASN A 208 -36.48 13.85 -22.23
N THR A 209 -35.67 14.50 -21.38
CA THR A 209 -34.32 14.01 -21.06
C THR A 209 -34.41 12.77 -20.16
N GLU A 210 -33.87 11.64 -20.61
CA GLU A 210 -33.83 10.40 -19.83
C GLU A 210 -32.44 10.06 -19.27
N LEU A 211 -31.42 10.77 -19.74
CA LEU A 211 -30.02 10.54 -19.42
C LEU A 211 -29.28 11.88 -19.38
N LEU A 212 -28.51 12.09 -18.33
CA LEU A 212 -27.65 13.27 -18.17
C LEU A 212 -26.22 12.82 -17.83
N THR A 213 -25.26 13.30 -18.60
CA THR A 213 -23.84 13.06 -18.36
C THR A 213 -23.21 14.29 -17.71
N PRO A 214 -22.16 14.14 -16.89
CA PRO A 214 -21.51 15.30 -16.29
C PRO A 214 -20.92 16.21 -17.37
N CYS A 215 -21.00 17.51 -17.14
CA CYS A 215 -20.36 18.52 -18.00
C CYS A 215 -18.88 18.71 -17.65
N GLY A 216 -18.46 18.29 -16.45
CA GLY A 216 -17.07 18.31 -16.01
C GLY A 216 -16.77 17.22 -15.01
N ILE A 217 -15.54 16.70 -15.03
CA ILE A 217 -15.05 15.69 -14.09
C ILE A 217 -13.69 16.16 -13.60
N ALA A 218 -13.49 16.19 -12.28
CA ALA A 218 -12.25 16.60 -11.67
C ALA A 218 -11.66 15.51 -10.77
N ASP A 219 -10.37 15.28 -10.90
CA ASP A 219 -9.52 14.54 -9.98
C ASP A 219 -8.62 15.53 -9.23
N VAL A 220 -8.32 15.26 -7.96
CA VAL A 220 -7.63 16.22 -7.10
C VAL A 220 -6.25 15.71 -6.71
N TYR A 221 -5.25 16.56 -6.86
CA TYR A 221 -3.90 16.33 -6.32
C TYR A 221 -3.53 17.41 -5.29
N HIS A 222 -2.59 17.05 -4.43
CA HIS A 222 -2.02 17.96 -3.44
C HIS A 222 -0.49 17.88 -3.44
N THR A 223 0.15 18.73 -2.66
CA THR A 223 1.59 18.68 -2.43
C THR A 223 1.98 17.35 -1.77
N ALA A 224 3.09 16.77 -2.22
CA ALA A 224 3.53 15.45 -1.76
C ALA A 224 3.70 15.41 -0.23
N PRO A 225 3.25 14.35 0.46
CA PRO A 225 3.29 14.30 1.90
C PRO A 225 4.71 14.01 2.41
N THR A 226 4.92 14.24 3.70
CA THR A 226 6.05 13.68 4.46
C THR A 226 5.60 12.42 5.19
N ILE A 227 6.46 11.41 5.27
CA ILE A 227 6.20 10.20 6.05
C ILE A 227 6.70 10.44 7.48
N SER A 228 5.81 10.36 8.46
CA SER A 228 6.15 10.47 9.88
C SER A 228 5.72 9.22 10.65
N ILE A 229 6.43 8.92 11.74
CA ILE A 229 6.11 7.81 12.64
C ILE A 229 5.48 8.39 13.90
N VAL A 230 4.27 7.94 14.22
CA VAL A 230 3.46 8.54 15.30
C VAL A 230 4.13 8.29 16.66
N GLY A 231 4.42 9.37 17.37
CA GLY A 231 5.05 9.32 18.71
C GLY A 231 6.57 9.23 18.68
N TYR A 232 7.20 9.35 17.51
CA TYR A 232 8.64 9.24 17.36
C TYR A 232 9.22 10.40 16.55
N GLU A 233 10.27 11.04 17.09
CA GLU A 233 11.04 12.02 16.36
C GLU A 233 12.09 11.32 15.49
N LEU A 234 12.12 11.67 14.20
CA LEU A 234 13.07 11.10 13.24
C LEU A 234 14.29 12.02 13.11
N VAL A 235 15.41 11.61 13.69
CA VAL A 235 16.65 12.39 13.72
C VAL A 235 17.59 11.93 12.61
N LYS A 236 18.12 12.88 11.83
CA LYS A 236 19.14 12.60 10.79
C LYS A 236 20.48 12.25 11.43
N ILE A 237 21.21 11.32 10.82
CA ILE A 237 22.54 10.93 11.29
C ILE A 237 23.61 11.83 10.65
N ALA A 238 24.47 12.43 11.47
CA ALA A 238 25.53 13.34 10.99
C ALA A 238 26.48 12.73 9.94
N LYS A 239 26.64 11.40 9.91
CA LYS A 239 27.49 10.68 8.94
C LYS A 239 26.73 10.14 7.72
N ASN A 240 25.39 10.13 7.73
CA ASN A 240 24.56 9.66 6.63
C ASN A 240 23.18 10.32 6.71
N ASP A 241 23.00 11.39 5.95
CA ASP A 241 21.78 12.21 5.91
C ASP A 241 20.56 11.48 5.32
N LYS A 242 20.78 10.33 4.67
CA LYS A 242 19.73 9.50 4.07
C LYS A 242 19.03 8.58 5.06
N ILE A 243 19.67 8.24 6.17
CA ILE A 243 19.09 7.36 7.19
C ILE A 243 18.62 8.23 8.35
N LYS A 244 17.37 8.05 8.78
CA LYS A 244 16.84 8.63 10.00
C LYS A 244 16.80 7.58 11.11
N ILE A 245 16.96 8.01 12.34
CA ILE A 245 16.85 7.16 13.53
C ILE A 245 15.58 7.56 14.26
N THR A 246 14.83 6.57 14.72
CA THR A 246 13.70 6.73 15.63
C THR A 246 14.12 6.48 17.08
N SER A 247 13.34 6.94 18.07
CA SER A 247 13.56 6.57 19.47
C SER A 247 13.70 5.05 19.62
N PRO A 248 14.49 4.59 20.59
CA PRO A 248 15.03 3.26 20.50
C PRO A 248 14.01 2.15 20.71
N VAL A 249 14.29 0.99 20.13
CA VAL A 249 13.37 -0.13 20.02
C VAL A 249 13.74 -1.21 21.04
N ASN A 250 12.75 -1.74 21.76
CA ASN A 250 12.92 -2.94 22.59
C ASN A 250 13.09 -4.17 21.69
N ALA A 251 13.96 -5.10 22.09
CA ALA A 251 14.12 -6.35 21.37
C ALA A 251 12.77 -7.11 21.30
N GLY A 252 12.26 -7.35 20.10
CA GLY A 252 10.98 -8.05 19.89
C GLY A 252 10.17 -7.53 18.70
N LYS A 253 8.88 -7.88 18.67
CA LYS A 253 7.94 -7.39 17.66
C LYS A 253 7.26 -6.13 18.17
N ASN A 254 7.48 -5.01 17.50
CA ASN A 254 6.91 -3.72 17.89
C ASN A 254 6.01 -3.20 16.77
N LYS A 255 4.80 -2.75 17.12
CA LYS A 255 3.85 -2.16 16.19
C LYS A 255 4.07 -0.65 16.12
N TYR A 256 4.28 -0.14 14.92
CA TYR A 256 4.43 1.30 14.66
C TYR A 256 3.26 1.80 13.84
N PHE A 257 2.83 3.02 14.12
CA PHE A 257 1.86 3.75 13.33
C PHE A 257 2.58 4.84 12.55
N PHE A 258 2.13 5.09 11.32
CA PHE A 258 2.69 6.15 10.48
C PHE A 258 1.57 7.05 9.97
N LYS A 259 1.97 8.26 9.55
CA LYS A 259 1.09 9.20 8.86
C LYS A 259 1.79 9.74 7.61
N LEU A 260 0.97 9.99 6.60
CA LEU A 260 1.36 10.79 5.44
C LEU A 260 0.89 12.22 5.72
N GLU A 261 1.79 13.01 6.27
CA GLU A 261 1.48 14.35 6.75
C GLU A 261 1.69 15.40 5.68
N ASN A 262 0.84 16.42 5.74
CA ASN A 262 0.92 17.62 4.94
C ASN A 262 0.45 18.78 5.82
N ASP A 263 1.17 19.89 5.78
CA ASP A 263 0.95 21.02 6.69
C ASP A 263 -0.44 21.64 6.52
N ASP A 264 -0.95 21.68 5.29
CA ASP A 264 -2.20 22.37 4.95
C ASP A 264 -3.45 21.49 5.11
N LEU A 265 -3.33 20.19 4.79
CA LEU A 265 -4.45 19.25 4.72
C LEU A 265 -4.10 17.90 5.34
N LYS A 266 -4.18 17.85 6.67
CA LYS A 266 -3.76 16.69 7.49
C LYS A 266 -4.40 15.36 7.10
N ASP A 267 -5.65 15.38 6.64
CA ASP A 267 -6.42 14.16 6.31
C ASP A 267 -6.44 13.83 4.81
N PHE A 268 -5.78 14.61 3.95
CA PHE A 268 -5.85 14.39 2.50
C PHE A 268 -5.34 12.99 2.10
N TYR A 269 -4.23 12.55 2.68
CA TYR A 269 -3.62 11.24 2.40
C TYR A 269 -4.09 10.13 3.36
N LYS A 270 -5.16 10.36 4.12
CA LYS A 270 -5.61 9.43 5.15
C LYS A 270 -5.98 8.06 4.57
N GLY A 271 -5.38 7.03 5.14
CA GLY A 271 -5.59 5.63 4.76
C GLY A 271 -4.94 5.23 3.43
N GLU A 272 -4.17 6.11 2.78
CA GLU A 272 -3.36 5.72 1.63
C GLU A 272 -2.32 4.67 2.04
N LYS A 273 -1.97 3.79 1.11
CA LYS A 273 -1.01 2.72 1.36
C LYS A 273 0.41 3.18 1.04
N VAL A 274 1.35 2.77 1.88
CA VAL A 274 2.79 2.88 1.65
C VAL A 274 3.38 1.50 1.38
N LEU A 275 4.45 1.46 0.60
CA LEU A 275 5.26 0.26 0.38
C LEU A 275 6.45 0.29 1.33
N ILE A 276 6.60 -0.77 2.12
CA ILE A 276 7.67 -0.93 3.10
C ILE A 276 8.59 -2.07 2.66
N LYS A 277 9.90 -1.79 2.57
CA LYS A 277 10.93 -2.77 2.20
C LYS A 277 12.04 -2.80 3.24
N LYS A 278 12.59 -3.98 3.50
CA LYS A 278 13.80 -4.08 4.33
C LYS A 278 15.03 -3.67 3.52
N MET A 279 15.97 -3.10 4.24
CA MET A 279 17.25 -2.63 3.72
C MET A 279 18.39 -3.36 4.43
N LEU A 280 19.48 -3.56 3.70
CA LEU A 280 20.77 -4.02 4.20
C LEU A 280 21.67 -2.82 4.48
N TYR A 281 22.48 -2.90 5.53
CA TYR A 281 23.51 -1.91 5.85
C TYR A 281 24.88 -2.52 5.59
N ARG A 282 25.56 -2.02 4.56
CA ARG A 282 26.85 -2.54 4.09
C ARG A 282 27.80 -1.38 3.91
N ASN A 283 28.97 -1.45 4.55
CA ASN A 283 30.05 -0.47 4.39
C ASN A 283 29.59 1.00 4.52
N GLY A 284 28.69 1.27 5.48
CA GLY A 284 28.14 2.62 5.71
C GLY A 284 27.02 3.06 4.77
N LYS A 285 26.62 2.22 3.82
CA LYS A 285 25.55 2.48 2.84
C LYS A 285 24.36 1.54 3.06
N VAL A 286 23.18 2.00 2.62
CA VAL A 286 21.96 1.19 2.61
C VAL A 286 21.69 0.65 1.21
N GLU A 287 21.33 -0.63 1.15
CA GLU A 287 21.02 -1.36 -0.07
C GLU A 287 19.66 -2.04 0.09
N LEU A 288 18.90 -2.17 -1.00
CA LEU A 288 17.61 -2.87 -0.95
C LEU A 288 17.84 -4.36 -0.71
N LYS A 289 17.13 -4.93 0.27
CA LYS A 289 17.09 -6.37 0.43
C LYS A 289 16.18 -6.95 -0.64
N ASN A 290 16.63 -8.03 -1.31
CA ASN A 290 15.88 -8.66 -2.40
C ASN A 290 14.73 -9.51 -1.85
N GLU A 291 13.70 -8.85 -1.34
CA GLU A 291 12.48 -9.43 -0.80
C GLU A 291 11.27 -8.61 -1.21
N ASN A 292 10.10 -9.26 -1.23
CA ASN A 292 8.85 -8.57 -1.51
C ASN A 292 8.54 -7.59 -0.38
N GLY A 293 8.26 -6.34 -0.74
CA GLY A 293 7.79 -5.35 0.22
C GLY A 293 6.37 -5.66 0.70
N ILE A 294 5.99 -5.04 1.82
CA ILE A 294 4.62 -5.10 2.34
C ILE A 294 3.91 -3.78 2.07
N GLU A 295 2.61 -3.84 1.80
CA GLU A 295 1.75 -2.66 1.78
C GLU A 295 1.08 -2.47 3.14
N ALA A 296 1.11 -1.24 3.65
CA ALA A 296 0.44 -0.87 4.89
C ALA A 296 -0.26 0.48 4.74
N SER A 297 -1.42 0.68 5.37
CA SER A 297 -2.18 1.95 5.30
C SER A 297 -2.15 2.79 6.58
N GLU A 298 -1.75 2.21 7.71
CA GLU A 298 -1.79 2.88 9.02
C GLU A 298 -0.68 2.43 9.97
N SER A 299 -0.37 1.13 9.97
CA SER A 299 0.62 0.55 10.88
C SER A 299 1.35 -0.64 10.27
N PHE A 300 2.53 -0.92 10.81
CA PHE A 300 3.36 -2.06 10.43
C PHE A 300 4.08 -2.62 11.66
N ILE A 301 4.62 -3.83 11.52
CA ILE A 301 5.35 -4.52 12.58
C ILE A 301 6.83 -4.52 12.23
N VAL A 302 7.64 -4.07 13.18
CA VAL A 302 9.09 -4.17 13.13
C VAL A 302 9.53 -5.36 13.96
N THR A 303 10.38 -6.23 13.41
CA THR A 303 10.85 -7.44 14.11
C THR A 303 12.33 -7.33 14.48
N GLY A 304 12.61 -7.07 15.75
CA GLY A 304 13.95 -6.86 16.25
C GLY A 304 14.52 -5.52 15.76
N TYR A 305 15.79 -5.54 15.35
CA TYR A 305 16.46 -4.38 14.79
C TYR A 305 16.54 -4.52 13.27
N GLU A 306 16.09 -3.50 12.55
CA GLU A 306 16.08 -3.52 11.08
C GLU A 306 16.08 -2.10 10.52
N ILE A 307 16.40 -1.98 9.23
CA ILE A 307 16.30 -0.74 8.47
C ILE A 307 15.18 -0.92 7.46
N LEU A 308 14.24 0.02 7.44
CA LEU A 308 13.11 -0.01 6.54
C LEU A 308 13.14 1.20 5.62
N GLU A 309 12.90 0.99 4.33
CA GLU A 309 12.49 2.04 3.40
C GLU A 309 10.97 2.04 3.33
N ILE A 310 10.36 3.16 3.70
CA ILE A 310 8.92 3.41 3.56
C ILE A 310 8.75 4.35 2.39
N SER A 311 7.92 3.99 1.42
CA SER A 311 7.74 4.76 0.18
C SER A 311 6.27 4.96 -0.19
N TYR A 312 5.96 6.12 -0.77
CA TYR A 312 4.64 6.52 -1.25
C TYR A 312 4.75 7.19 -2.61
N LYS A 313 3.85 6.85 -3.54
CA LYS A 313 3.75 7.47 -4.86
C LYS A 313 2.71 8.58 -4.84
N SER A 314 3.16 9.83 -4.77
CA SER A 314 2.26 10.99 -4.78
C SER A 314 1.98 11.46 -6.21
N LEU A 315 0.70 11.67 -6.54
CA LEU A 315 0.29 12.30 -7.79
C LEU A 315 0.72 13.78 -7.80
N THR A 316 1.15 14.27 -8.95
CA THR A 316 1.57 15.67 -9.19
C THR A 316 0.77 16.29 -10.34
N ASP A 317 0.86 17.61 -10.46
CA ASP A 317 0.17 18.48 -11.43
C ASP A 317 0.16 18.00 -12.89
N ASN A 318 1.17 17.25 -13.32
CA ASN A 318 1.31 16.74 -14.68
C ASN A 318 0.82 15.28 -14.84
N ARG A 319 -0.05 14.80 -13.95
CA ARG A 319 -0.48 13.38 -13.87
C ARG A 319 0.70 12.40 -13.72
N LYS A 320 1.84 12.90 -13.21
CA LYS A 320 3.04 12.09 -12.92
C LYS A 320 3.06 11.72 -11.45
N TYR A 321 3.68 10.59 -11.14
CA TYR A 321 3.90 10.16 -9.77
C TYR A 321 5.32 10.51 -9.33
N LYS A 322 5.44 11.10 -8.14
CA LYS A 322 6.71 11.35 -7.46
C LYS A 322 6.83 10.40 -6.27
N ASP A 323 7.97 9.73 -6.17
CA ASP A 323 8.29 8.90 -5.02
C ASP A 323 8.67 9.77 -3.82
N VAL A 324 7.92 9.65 -2.75
CA VAL A 324 8.29 10.09 -1.40
C VAL A 324 8.85 8.87 -0.68
N LYS A 325 10.02 8.99 -0.07
CA LYS A 325 10.63 7.89 0.66
C LYS A 325 11.33 8.34 1.92
N GLU A 326 11.28 7.49 2.93
CA GLU A 326 11.99 7.65 4.19
C GLU A 326 12.68 6.34 4.55
N ILE A 327 13.98 6.41 4.86
CA ILE A 327 14.77 5.26 5.29
C ILE A 327 15.01 5.41 6.79
N ILE A 328 14.47 4.48 7.57
CA ILE A 328 14.44 4.57 9.03
C ILE A 328 15.15 3.35 9.62
N PHE A 329 16.10 3.61 10.52
CA PHE A 329 16.73 2.57 11.32
C PHE A 329 16.00 2.42 12.66
N PHE A 330 15.45 1.22 12.87
CA PHE A 330 14.82 0.79 14.11
C PHE A 330 15.87 0.08 14.97
N GLY A 331 16.67 0.87 15.70
CA GLY A 331 17.84 0.41 16.45
C GLY A 331 17.60 0.16 17.95
N PRO A 332 18.55 -0.48 18.63
CA PRO A 332 18.50 -0.75 20.07
C PRO A 332 18.52 0.51 20.95
N VAL A 333 17.96 0.38 22.17
CA VAL A 333 18.05 1.38 23.28
C VAL A 333 19.47 1.84 23.53
N ASN A 334 20.38 0.89 23.68
CA ASN A 334 21.79 1.21 23.76
C ASN A 334 22.39 1.25 22.36
N LYS A 335 22.90 2.42 21.96
CA LYS A 335 23.63 2.61 20.69
C LYS A 335 24.77 1.59 20.53
N ASN A 336 25.40 1.22 21.64
CA ASN A 336 26.43 0.18 21.71
C ASN A 336 25.83 -1.07 22.35
N LEU A 337 25.25 -1.94 21.52
CA LEU A 337 24.64 -3.18 22.00
C LEU A 337 25.71 -4.24 22.20
N GLU A 338 25.86 -4.73 23.42
CA GLU A 338 26.69 -5.91 23.71
C GLU A 338 25.80 -7.15 23.84
N LEU A 339 26.08 -8.15 23.01
CA LEU A 339 25.38 -9.43 23.06
C LEU A 339 25.92 -10.29 24.20
N LYS A 340 25.11 -11.24 24.67
CA LYS A 340 25.55 -12.23 25.64
C LYS A 340 26.73 -13.02 25.06
N VAL A 341 27.72 -13.29 25.91
CA VAL A 341 28.90 -14.07 25.54
C VAL A 341 28.48 -15.48 25.14
N GLU A 342 28.86 -15.88 23.94
CA GLU A 342 28.66 -17.24 23.43
C GLU A 342 29.89 -18.10 23.75
N VAL A 343 29.68 -19.24 24.42
CA VAL A 343 30.77 -20.14 24.80
C VAL A 343 30.93 -21.21 23.73
N ILE A 344 32.11 -21.25 23.09
CA ILE A 344 32.48 -22.29 22.13
C ILE A 344 33.33 -23.32 22.89
N LYS A 345 32.77 -24.50 23.13
CA LYS A 345 33.49 -25.62 23.75
C LYS A 345 34.12 -26.50 22.67
N ILE A 346 35.43 -26.71 22.78
CA ILE A 346 36.19 -27.59 21.89
C ILE A 346 36.86 -28.72 22.66
N THR A 347 37.18 -29.81 21.99
CA THR A 347 37.93 -30.96 22.51
C THR A 347 39.34 -31.00 21.95
N SER A 348 40.18 -31.91 22.45
CA SER A 348 41.51 -32.16 21.88
C SER A 348 41.48 -32.62 20.41
N ALA A 349 40.36 -33.19 19.94
CA ALA A 349 40.21 -33.63 18.55
C ALA A 349 39.84 -32.48 17.60
N ASP A 350 39.28 -31.39 18.11
CA ASP A 350 38.87 -30.22 17.32
C ASP A 350 40.04 -29.25 17.08
N VAL A 351 41.20 -29.52 17.68
CA VAL A 351 42.39 -28.68 17.57
C VAL A 351 43.22 -29.13 16.35
N PRO A 352 43.59 -28.19 15.45
CA PRO A 352 43.44 -26.76 15.62
C PRO A 352 42.07 -26.23 15.12
N TYR A 353 41.40 -25.42 15.94
CA TYR A 353 40.04 -24.91 15.67
C TYR A 353 40.08 -23.55 14.96
N GLN A 354 39.19 -23.30 14.01
CA GLN A 354 39.14 -22.04 13.26
C GLN A 354 37.95 -21.17 13.68
N LEU A 355 38.25 -20.01 14.28
CA LEU A 355 37.25 -19.00 14.63
C LEU A 355 36.86 -18.17 13.41
N THR A 356 35.59 -17.78 13.34
CA THR A 356 35.06 -16.99 12.22
C THR A 356 34.17 -15.84 12.68
N CYS A 357 34.21 -14.73 11.95
CA CYS A 357 33.19 -13.67 11.99
C CYS A 357 32.64 -13.49 10.56
N SER A 358 31.32 -13.51 10.40
CA SER A 358 30.69 -13.17 9.11
C SER A 358 30.59 -11.65 8.95
N TYR A 359 30.83 -11.16 7.72
CA TYR A 359 30.61 -9.76 7.34
C TYR A 359 29.12 -9.39 7.34
N THR A 360 28.24 -10.34 7.01
CA THR A 360 26.80 -10.15 6.83
C THR A 360 25.93 -10.75 7.92
N LYS A 361 26.48 -11.07 9.09
CA LYS A 361 25.73 -11.64 10.24
C LYS A 361 24.43 -10.89 10.58
N PHE A 362 24.43 -9.57 10.40
CA PHE A 362 23.25 -8.73 10.62
C PHE A 362 22.86 -7.98 9.35
N ASP A 363 21.56 -7.84 9.10
CA ASP A 363 21.07 -7.02 7.98
C ASP A 363 21.28 -5.53 8.25
N TYR A 364 21.18 -5.10 9.51
CA TYR A 364 21.27 -3.69 9.92
C TYR A 364 22.68 -3.26 10.36
N ALA A 365 23.68 -4.14 10.26
CA ALA A 365 25.05 -3.86 10.67
C ALA A 365 26.05 -4.56 9.75
N TYR A 366 27.29 -4.06 9.68
CA TYR A 366 28.37 -4.71 8.94
C TYR A 366 29.59 -4.90 9.84
N LEU A 367 30.33 -5.99 9.63
CA LEU A 367 31.54 -6.27 10.40
C LEU A 367 32.61 -5.20 10.08
N TYR A 368 33.13 -4.55 11.12
CA TYR A 368 34.12 -3.47 10.98
C TYR A 368 35.44 -3.81 11.67
N GLN A 369 35.39 -4.54 12.78
CA GLN A 369 36.58 -4.83 13.58
C GLN A 369 36.46 -6.18 14.28
N ILE A 370 37.59 -6.83 14.50
CA ILE A 370 37.71 -8.04 15.30
C ILE A 370 38.75 -7.82 16.38
N LYS A 371 38.47 -8.27 17.60
CA LYS A 371 39.37 -8.19 18.73
C LYS A 371 39.64 -9.57 19.32
N THR A 372 40.91 -9.84 19.57
CA THR A 372 41.40 -11.00 20.30
C THR A 372 42.10 -10.57 21.59
N ASP A 373 42.60 -11.52 22.37
CA ASP A 373 43.43 -11.22 23.54
C ASP A 373 44.75 -10.51 23.19
N LYS A 374 45.26 -10.69 21.97
CA LYS A 374 46.58 -10.20 21.54
C LYS A 374 46.51 -8.96 20.66
N GLU A 375 45.48 -8.87 19.84
CA GLU A 375 45.44 -7.88 18.76
C GLU A 375 44.01 -7.44 18.42
N VAL A 376 43.93 -6.28 17.79
CA VAL A 376 42.71 -5.70 17.23
C VAL A 376 42.95 -5.51 15.74
N MET A 377 42.05 -6.05 14.92
CA MET A 377 42.18 -6.04 13.47
C MET A 377 40.99 -5.32 12.84
N ASP A 378 41.29 -4.28 12.08
CA ASP A 378 40.31 -3.56 11.27
C ASP A 378 40.08 -4.31 9.97
N VAL A 379 38.83 -4.70 9.76
CA VAL A 379 38.44 -5.65 8.72
C VAL A 379 38.57 -5.04 7.31
N GLU A 380 38.61 -3.72 7.22
CA GLU A 380 38.90 -2.97 5.99
C GLU A 380 40.30 -3.28 5.42
N LYS A 381 41.24 -3.77 6.24
CA LYS A 381 42.57 -4.21 5.79
C LYS A 381 42.52 -5.52 4.97
N LEU A 382 41.42 -6.28 5.06
CA LEU A 382 41.18 -7.51 4.32
C LEU A 382 40.33 -7.24 3.06
N THR A 383 40.94 -6.55 2.09
CA THR A 383 40.25 -5.95 0.94
C THR A 383 39.65 -6.96 -0.03
N THR A 384 40.31 -8.10 -0.27
CA THR A 384 39.90 -9.12 -1.24
C THR A 384 39.79 -10.51 -0.62
N ASP A 385 39.07 -11.41 -1.30
CA ASP A 385 39.06 -12.81 -0.90
C ASP A 385 40.47 -13.41 -0.91
N GLY A 386 40.78 -14.27 0.05
CA GLY A 386 42.12 -14.81 0.27
C GLY A 386 43.13 -13.83 0.88
N ALA A 387 42.78 -12.55 1.11
CA ALA A 387 43.67 -11.60 1.76
C ALA A 387 44.06 -12.09 3.16
N VAL A 388 45.34 -11.92 3.52
CA VAL A 388 45.90 -12.31 4.81
C VAL A 388 46.54 -11.09 5.47
N VAL A 389 46.15 -10.82 6.72
CA VAL A 389 46.74 -9.78 7.55
C VAL A 389 47.01 -10.37 8.92
N GLY A 390 48.29 -10.53 9.27
CA GLY A 390 48.70 -11.19 10.51
C GLY A 390 48.18 -12.63 10.59
N ASP A 391 47.35 -12.90 11.59
CA ASP A 391 46.72 -14.19 11.81
C ASP A 391 45.28 -14.26 11.29
N PHE A 392 44.83 -13.26 10.53
CA PHE A 392 43.49 -13.22 9.94
C PHE A 392 43.53 -13.48 8.43
N THR A 393 42.52 -14.16 7.93
CA THR A 393 42.34 -14.45 6.51
C THR A 393 40.89 -14.23 6.10
N ARG A 394 40.65 -13.59 4.95
CA ARG A 394 39.31 -13.50 4.37
C ARG A 394 39.01 -14.73 3.50
N SER A 395 37.80 -15.25 3.64
CA SER A 395 37.27 -16.36 2.85
C SER A 395 35.78 -16.10 2.57
N GLY A 396 35.49 -15.55 1.39
CA GLY A 396 34.17 -15.08 1.00
C GLY A 396 33.62 -14.02 1.97
N ASP A 397 32.49 -14.34 2.60
CA ASP A 397 31.80 -13.51 3.61
C ASP A 397 32.36 -13.72 5.04
N LEU A 398 33.40 -14.52 5.21
CA LEU A 398 33.95 -14.84 6.52
C LEU A 398 35.34 -14.25 6.68
N VAL A 399 35.57 -13.64 7.85
CA VAL A 399 36.93 -13.45 8.36
C VAL A 399 37.25 -14.63 9.26
N LYS A 400 38.30 -15.36 8.90
CA LYS A 400 38.82 -16.51 9.61
C LYS A 400 40.05 -16.08 10.40
N TYR A 401 40.20 -16.63 11.59
CA TYR A 401 41.46 -16.59 12.31
C TYR A 401 42.26 -17.86 12.04
N LYS A 402 43.59 -17.79 12.06
CA LYS A 402 44.43 -18.97 11.90
C LYS A 402 44.00 -20.07 12.89
N PRO A 403 44.14 -21.35 12.51
CA PRO A 403 43.78 -22.45 13.41
C PRO A 403 44.43 -22.28 14.77
N VAL A 404 43.63 -22.28 15.83
CA VAL A 404 44.05 -21.95 17.19
C VAL A 404 44.28 -23.23 17.99
N ASP A 405 45.49 -23.37 18.55
CA ASP A 405 45.84 -24.36 19.57
C ASP A 405 46.04 -23.65 20.92
N VAL A 406 44.93 -23.27 21.54
CA VAL A 406 44.90 -22.63 22.87
C VAL A 406 43.84 -23.26 23.75
N ASP A 407 44.09 -23.21 25.05
CA ASP A 407 43.18 -23.72 26.07
C ASP A 407 41.95 -22.81 26.26
N THR A 408 42.14 -21.50 26.15
CA THR A 408 41.10 -20.47 26.28
C THR A 408 41.42 -19.25 25.42
N MET A 409 40.41 -18.60 24.84
CA MET A 409 40.60 -17.35 24.08
C MET A 409 39.34 -16.49 24.06
N ASN A 410 39.51 -15.17 24.25
CA ASN A 410 38.44 -14.21 23.98
C ASN A 410 38.47 -13.78 22.50
N TRP A 411 37.32 -13.86 21.86
CA TRP A 411 37.14 -13.50 20.46
C TRP A 411 35.93 -12.60 20.32
N VAL A 412 36.09 -11.39 19.78
CA VAL A 412 35.01 -10.41 19.72
C VAL A 412 34.85 -9.90 18.30
N CYS A 413 33.68 -10.14 17.70
CA CYS A 413 33.29 -9.55 16.43
C CYS A 413 32.55 -8.23 16.69
N ILE A 414 32.99 -7.12 16.11
CA ILE A 414 32.40 -5.79 16.30
C ILE A 414 31.79 -5.32 14.98
N TYR A 415 30.48 -5.10 15.01
CA TYR A 415 29.67 -4.68 13.87
C TYR A 415 29.24 -3.24 14.01
N LYS A 416 29.31 -2.46 12.94
CA LYS A 416 28.90 -1.06 12.94
C LYS A 416 27.46 -0.92 12.45
N THR A 417 26.63 -0.21 13.22
CA THR A 417 25.26 0.14 12.87
C THR A 417 25.20 1.60 12.40
N PRO A 418 24.05 2.11 11.90
CA PRO A 418 23.93 3.52 11.56
C PRO A 418 24.22 4.49 12.72
N ASN A 419 23.93 4.10 13.98
CA ASN A 419 24.01 4.99 15.13
C ASN A 419 24.98 4.54 16.25
N GLY A 420 25.72 3.45 16.04
CA GLY A 420 26.60 2.85 17.04
C GLY A 420 27.21 1.52 16.60
N LYS A 421 27.20 0.51 17.47
CA LYS A 421 27.81 -0.80 17.18
C LYS A 421 27.11 -1.95 17.92
N VAL A 422 27.18 -3.14 17.33
CA VAL A 422 26.87 -4.41 17.99
C VAL A 422 28.17 -5.15 18.28
N ILE A 423 28.37 -5.54 19.53
CA ILE A 423 29.52 -6.29 20.01
C ILE A 423 29.06 -7.73 20.24
N ALA A 424 29.64 -8.68 19.51
CA ALA A 424 29.36 -10.11 19.64
C ALA A 424 30.58 -10.81 20.26
N PRO A 425 30.62 -10.97 21.59
CA PRO A 425 31.71 -11.65 22.27
C PRO A 425 31.53 -13.17 22.27
N TYR A 426 32.64 -13.87 22.07
CA TYR A 426 32.78 -15.32 22.09
C TYR A 426 33.91 -15.70 23.05
N LEU A 427 33.70 -16.79 23.79
CA LEU A 427 34.69 -17.38 24.67
C LEU A 427 34.97 -18.81 24.21
N LEU A 428 36.15 -19.04 23.63
CA LEU A 428 36.62 -20.38 23.27
C LEU A 428 37.21 -21.06 24.51
N VAL A 429 36.84 -22.31 24.79
CA VAL A 429 37.37 -23.10 25.91
C VAL A 429 37.58 -24.57 25.53
N ARG A 430 38.69 -25.16 26.01
CA ARG A 430 38.91 -26.62 25.96
C ARG A 430 38.07 -27.31 27.03
N GLY A 431 36.99 -27.96 26.61
CA GLY A 431 36.01 -28.58 27.52
C GLY A 431 36.57 -29.76 28.32
N ASP A 432 37.66 -30.38 27.86
CA ASP A 432 38.38 -31.45 28.56
C ASP A 432 39.33 -30.93 29.65
N ARG A 433 39.58 -29.62 29.71
CA ARG A 433 40.46 -28.98 30.71
C ARG A 433 39.77 -27.91 31.54
N TYR A 434 38.72 -27.29 31.01
CA TYR A 434 38.03 -26.16 31.63
C TYR A 434 36.53 -26.35 31.56
N TYR A 435 35.85 -25.95 32.63
CA TYR A 435 34.41 -25.69 32.62
C TYR A 435 34.18 -24.19 32.77
N VAL A 436 33.03 -23.69 32.31
CA VAL A 436 32.69 -22.27 32.39
C VAL A 436 31.71 -22.05 33.52
N LYS A 437 32.01 -21.11 34.41
CA LYS A 437 31.13 -20.72 35.51
C LYS A 437 30.88 -19.21 35.45
N ASP A 438 29.66 -18.81 35.81
CA ASP A 438 29.35 -17.40 36.08
C ASP A 438 30.00 -17.01 37.43
N ASN A 439 30.75 -15.92 37.43
CA ASN A 439 31.42 -15.41 38.63
C ASN A 439 30.49 -14.66 39.59
N GLY A 440 29.17 -14.66 39.37
CA GLY A 440 28.17 -13.99 40.20
C GLY A 440 27.89 -12.55 39.77
N ASN A 441 28.68 -11.99 38.86
CA ASN A 441 28.48 -10.66 38.27
C ASN A 441 28.00 -10.75 36.80
N GLY A 442 27.56 -11.93 36.35
CA GLY A 442 27.14 -12.17 34.97
C GLY A 442 28.30 -12.35 33.99
N LYS A 443 29.55 -12.45 34.48
CA LYS A 443 30.74 -12.64 33.66
C LYS A 443 31.16 -14.10 33.69
N LEU A 444 31.24 -14.70 32.51
CA LEU A 444 31.67 -16.09 32.33
C LEU A 444 33.19 -16.18 32.47
N VAL A 445 33.65 -17.11 33.32
CA VAL A 445 35.07 -17.37 33.58
C VAL A 445 35.36 -18.86 33.39
N PRO A 446 36.40 -19.22 32.61
CA PRO A 446 36.86 -20.61 32.53
C PRO A 446 37.59 -21.00 33.82
N ILE A 447 37.18 -22.12 34.43
CA ILE A 447 37.78 -22.72 35.62
C ILE A 447 38.39 -24.06 35.23
N SER A 448 39.66 -24.28 35.60
CA SER A 448 40.33 -25.54 35.33
C SER A 448 39.69 -26.69 36.11
N ILE A 449 39.45 -27.81 35.42
CA ILE A 449 38.88 -29.05 36.01
C ILE A 449 39.88 -29.69 36.99
N ASN A 450 41.18 -29.47 36.80
CA ASN A 450 42.24 -29.98 37.65
C ASN A 450 42.83 -28.84 38.48
N GLY A 451 42.22 -28.54 39.64
CA GLY A 451 42.59 -27.45 40.55
C GLY A 451 44.02 -27.43 41.10
N THR A 452 44.93 -28.32 40.67
CA THR A 452 46.33 -28.36 41.11
C THR A 452 47.19 -29.14 40.10
N LEU A 453 47.81 -28.46 39.12
CA LEU A 453 49.18 -28.78 38.67
C LEU A 453 49.77 -27.68 37.75
N LEU A 454 49.85 -26.46 38.26
CA LEU A 454 50.73 -25.43 37.68
C LEU A 454 52.17 -25.70 38.13
N ASN A 455 52.73 -26.85 37.72
CA ASN A 455 54.15 -27.16 37.72
C ASN A 455 54.45 -28.49 37.00
N SER A 456 53.94 -28.65 35.77
CA SER A 456 54.52 -29.61 34.84
C SER A 456 55.47 -28.83 33.93
N LYS A 457 56.76 -28.79 34.31
CA LYS A 457 57.86 -28.48 33.38
C LYS A 457 57.55 -29.23 32.09
N SER A 458 57.52 -28.52 30.94
CA SER A 458 57.34 -29.15 29.63
C SER A 458 58.22 -30.40 29.58
N SER A 459 57.63 -31.58 29.48
CA SER A 459 58.40 -32.82 29.50
C SER A 459 59.53 -32.69 28.48
N PHE A 460 60.73 -33.09 28.87
CA PHE A 460 61.94 -33.02 28.06
C PHE A 460 61.69 -33.47 26.60
N PHE A 461 60.86 -34.51 26.44
CA PHE A 461 60.37 -35.04 25.17
C PHE A 461 59.63 -34.04 24.27
N LYS A 462 58.80 -33.15 24.82
CA LYS A 462 58.09 -32.11 24.03
C LYS A 462 59.04 -31.03 23.53
N LYS A 463 60.08 -30.68 24.31
CA LYS A 463 61.15 -29.76 23.86
C LYS A 463 62.07 -30.41 22.82
N MET A 464 62.33 -31.70 22.96
CA MET A 464 63.23 -32.45 22.08
C MET A 464 62.59 -32.73 20.70
N LYS A 465 61.31 -33.14 20.67
CA LYS A 465 60.52 -33.32 19.43
C LYS A 465 60.40 -32.03 18.59
N ARG A 466 60.37 -30.87 19.26
CA ARG A 466 60.24 -29.56 18.63
C ARG A 466 61.57 -28.99 18.10
N ARG A 467 62.72 -29.49 18.57
CA ARG A 467 64.06 -29.08 18.09
C ARG A 467 64.64 -30.00 17.00
N LEU A 468 64.32 -31.29 16.99
CA LEU A 468 64.91 -32.25 16.05
C LEU A 468 64.07 -32.53 14.79
N GLY A 469 62.78 -32.17 14.78
CA GLY A 469 61.87 -32.56 13.71
C GLY A 469 61.48 -34.04 13.79
N ALA A 470 60.25 -34.36 13.37
CA ALA A 470 59.67 -35.70 13.53
C ALA A 470 60.47 -36.87 12.92
N PRO A 471 61.18 -36.73 11.77
CA PRO A 471 61.90 -37.86 11.17
C PRO A 471 63.16 -38.29 11.95
N LEU A 472 63.89 -37.33 12.52
CA LEU A 472 65.16 -37.57 13.22
C LEU A 472 64.97 -38.18 14.62
N PHE A 473 63.82 -37.93 15.26
CA PHE A 473 63.54 -38.45 16.59
C PHE A 473 63.32 -39.97 16.62
N TYR A 474 62.84 -40.55 15.51
CA TYR A 474 62.61 -42.00 15.41
C TYR A 474 63.88 -42.79 15.05
N ILE A 475 64.88 -42.15 14.42
CA ILE A 475 66.16 -42.81 14.10
C ILE A 475 67.03 -42.98 15.35
N LEU A 476 66.94 -42.07 16.33
CA LEU A 476 67.71 -42.12 17.58
C LEU A 476 67.16 -43.11 18.63
N LEU A 477 65.98 -43.69 18.41
CA LEU A 477 65.34 -44.65 19.32
C LEU A 477 65.51 -46.12 18.86
N VAL A 478 66.21 -46.35 17.75
CA VAL A 478 66.54 -47.67 17.21
C VAL A 478 68.06 -47.77 17.01
N ILE A 479 68.84 -47.61 18.09
CA ILE A 479 70.19 -48.15 18.29
C ILE A 479 70.31 -48.53 19.76
#